data_AF-A0A0A0R383-F1
#
_entry.id   AF-A0A0A0R383-F1
#
_cell.length_a   1.000
_cell.length_b   1.000
_cell.length_c   1.000
_cell.angle_alpha   90.00
_cell.angle_beta   90.00
_cell.angle_gamma   90.00
#
_symmetry.space_group_name_H-M   'P 1'
#
loop_
_entity.id
_entity.type
_entity.pdbx_description
1 polymer ?
#
loop_
_entity_poly.entity_id
_entity_poly.type
_entity_poly.pdbx_seq_one_letter_code
_entity_poly.pdbx_strand_id
1 'polypeptide(L)'
;MVKIPDFFSLKHLLALSLALNVSLVLRVLFESENQGLHYYGLALQKKFRGTSMAESGSVQKVAHVSKRTVLSTPFSSSSSSVGTLSEVEDGGEKIINLDHGDPTMYESYWQKMGEKTTIVIPGWQSMSYFSDIKCVCWFLEPEFAKQVVRLHKVVGNAATEGRHIVVGTGSSQLYLAALFALSPQEAIEPMSVISAAPFYSSYPSMTDYQKSGLHKWAGDARSFNKLGPYIELITSPNNPDGFTRQSVINQTGGALIHDLAYYWPQYTPISSPADNDLTLFTVSKSTGHA
;
A
#
# COMPACT_ATOMS: atom_id res chain seq x y z
N MET A 1 34.66 -25.14 -20.59
CA MET A 1 34.05 -25.76 -19.39
C MET A 1 35.12 -25.88 -18.32
N VAL A 2 35.04 -25.02 -17.29
CA VAL A 2 35.97 -25.05 -16.16
C VAL A 2 35.55 -26.20 -15.23
N LYS A 3 36.45 -27.17 -15.01
CA LYS A 3 36.24 -28.26 -14.05
C LYS A 3 36.37 -27.68 -12.64
N ILE A 4 35.27 -27.64 -11.91
CA ILE A 4 35.25 -27.32 -10.47
C ILE A 4 35.81 -28.55 -9.73
N PRO A 5 36.73 -28.40 -8.75
CA PRO A 5 37.28 -29.53 -8.01
C PRO A 5 36.22 -30.24 -7.15
N ASP A 6 36.22 -31.58 -7.14
CA ASP A 6 35.33 -32.48 -6.37
C ASP A 6 35.59 -32.45 -4.84
N PHE A 7 35.69 -31.28 -4.23
CA PHE A 7 35.91 -31.15 -2.78
C PHE A 7 34.61 -31.04 -1.97
N PHE A 8 33.44 -30.87 -2.60
CA PHE A 8 32.16 -30.77 -1.91
C PHE A 8 31.07 -31.64 -2.55
N SER A 9 30.93 -32.88 -2.07
CA SER A 9 29.73 -33.69 -2.33
C SER A 9 28.50 -33.08 -1.63
N LEU A 10 27.30 -33.25 -2.19
CA LEU A 10 26.00 -32.91 -1.59
C LEU A 10 25.86 -33.37 -0.12
N LYS A 11 26.51 -34.48 0.24
CA LYS A 11 26.54 -34.98 1.63
C LYS A 11 27.21 -34.00 2.61
N HIS A 12 28.25 -33.28 2.17
CA HIS A 12 28.93 -32.26 2.98
C HIS A 12 28.07 -31.02 3.17
N LEU A 13 27.33 -30.61 2.14
CA LEU A 13 26.39 -29.48 2.24
C LEU A 13 25.21 -29.81 3.16
N LEU A 14 24.69 -31.04 3.10
CA LEU A 14 23.66 -31.53 4.02
C LEU A 14 24.18 -31.56 5.46
N ALA A 15 25.39 -32.10 5.68
CA ALA A 15 25.99 -32.14 7.00
C ALA A 15 26.25 -30.75 7.59
N LEU A 16 26.72 -29.80 6.77
CA LEU A 16 26.92 -28.41 7.15
C LEU A 16 25.59 -27.74 7.51
N SER A 17 24.54 -27.95 6.70
CA SER A 17 23.20 -27.43 6.96
C SER A 17 22.63 -27.98 8.27
N LEU A 18 22.77 -29.28 8.52
CA LEU A 18 22.31 -29.90 9.76
C LEU A 18 23.07 -29.34 10.96
N ALA A 19 24.40 -29.22 10.86
CA ALA A 19 25.25 -28.70 11.92
C ALA A 19 24.89 -27.24 12.28
N LEU A 20 24.66 -26.39 11.27
CA LEU A 20 24.25 -25.00 11.48
C LEU A 20 22.88 -24.89 12.16
N ASN A 21 21.90 -25.68 11.70
CA ASN A 21 20.56 -25.69 12.29
C ASN A 21 20.56 -26.22 13.74
N VAL A 22 21.31 -27.30 14.01
CA VAL A 22 21.47 -27.84 15.37
C VAL A 22 22.21 -26.86 16.27
N SER A 23 23.25 -26.18 15.77
CA SER A 23 23.97 -25.14 16.52
C SER A 23 23.07 -23.96 16.88
N LEU A 24 22.20 -23.54 15.94
CA LEU A 24 21.24 -22.46 16.19
C LEU A 24 20.22 -22.85 17.27
N VAL A 25 19.67 -24.06 17.19
CA VAL A 25 18.72 -24.58 18.19
C VAL A 25 19.38 -24.73 19.56
N LEU A 26 20.60 -25.28 19.61
CA LEU A 26 21.35 -25.39 20.87
C LEU A 26 21.66 -24.02 21.45
N ARG A 27 22.02 -23.03 20.63
CA ARG A 27 22.28 -21.66 21.10
C ARG A 27 21.04 -21.01 21.70
N VAL A 28 19.87 -21.18 21.06
CA VAL A 28 18.60 -20.69 21.61
C VAL A 28 18.25 -21.38 22.93
N LEU A 29 18.48 -22.70 23.03
CA LEU A 29 18.24 -23.45 24.26
C LEU A 29 19.22 -23.07 25.38
N PHE A 30 20.52 -22.95 25.08
CA PHE A 30 21.54 -22.57 26.06
C PHE A 30 21.45 -21.10 26.49
N GLU A 31 21.11 -20.18 25.58
CA GLU A 31 20.81 -18.78 25.95
C GLU A 31 19.55 -18.73 26.83
N SER A 32 18.60 -19.65 26.67
CA SER A 32 17.43 -19.77 27.56
C SER A 32 17.74 -20.35 28.94
N GLU A 33 18.78 -21.19 29.07
CA GLU A 33 19.22 -21.76 30.36
C GLU A 33 20.18 -20.85 31.13
N ASN A 34 21.05 -20.09 30.43
CA ASN A 34 22.04 -19.20 31.07
C ASN A 34 21.48 -17.82 31.45
N GLN A 35 20.32 -17.42 30.92
CA GLN A 35 19.59 -16.26 31.41
C GLN A 35 18.55 -16.70 32.43
N GLY A 36 18.95 -16.67 33.70
CA GLY A 36 18.05 -16.82 34.82
C GLY A 36 16.80 -15.94 34.65
N LEU A 37 15.66 -16.60 34.47
CA LEU A 37 14.32 -16.16 34.86
C LEU A 37 14.04 -14.65 34.70
N HIS A 38 13.87 -14.15 33.48
CA HIS A 38 12.92 -13.06 33.23
C HIS A 38 12.58 -12.96 31.74
N TYR A 39 11.29 -13.15 31.43
CA TYR A 39 10.62 -12.96 30.13
C TYR A 39 10.98 -13.95 29.01
N TYR A 40 10.17 -15.01 28.87
CA TYR A 40 9.22 -15.21 27.76
C TYR A 40 8.60 -16.61 27.93
N GLY A 41 7.36 -16.65 28.38
CA GLY A 41 6.61 -17.89 28.59
C GLY A 41 6.18 -18.52 27.27
N LEU A 42 6.90 -19.54 26.83
CA LEU A 42 6.36 -20.60 25.97
C LEU A 42 5.50 -21.51 26.86
N ALA A 43 4.25 -21.11 27.10
CA ALA A 43 3.27 -21.94 27.78
C ALA A 43 2.80 -23.07 26.84
N LEU A 44 3.57 -24.16 26.80
CA LEU A 44 3.10 -25.44 26.29
C LEU A 44 2.09 -26.01 27.29
N GLN A 45 0.80 -25.70 27.11
CA GLN A 45 -0.25 -26.18 28.01
C GLN A 45 -0.49 -27.68 27.77
N LYS A 46 0.27 -28.54 28.47
CA LYS A 46 -0.07 -29.96 28.64
C LYS A 46 -1.36 -30.04 29.46
N LYS A 47 -2.46 -30.34 28.76
CA LYS A 47 -3.76 -30.68 29.34
C LYS A 47 -3.66 -32.05 30.03
N PHE A 48 -3.55 -32.07 31.35
CA PHE A 48 -3.82 -33.27 32.14
C PHE A 48 -5.10 -33.07 32.96
N ARG A 49 -5.94 -34.10 32.91
CA ARG A 49 -7.32 -34.19 33.35
C ARG A 49 -7.36 -34.64 34.82
N GLY A 50 -8.09 -33.95 35.70
CA GLY A 50 -8.31 -34.39 37.08
C GLY A 50 -9.06 -33.39 37.96
N THR A 51 -10.33 -33.70 38.21
CA THR A 51 -11.32 -33.17 39.18
C THR A 51 -10.83 -32.81 40.59
N SER A 52 -11.21 -31.66 41.17
CA SER A 52 -12.37 -31.46 42.09
C SER A 52 -12.24 -30.20 43.00
N MET A 53 -13.33 -29.42 43.06
CA MET A 53 -13.91 -28.55 44.11
C MET A 53 -13.07 -27.71 45.11
N ALA A 54 -13.52 -26.43 45.23
CA ALA A 54 -13.88 -25.67 46.44
C ALA A 54 -13.15 -24.33 46.70
N GLU A 55 -13.96 -23.26 46.60
CA GLU A 55 -14.11 -22.05 47.42
C GLU A 55 -12.99 -21.02 47.72
N SER A 56 -13.37 -19.77 47.41
CA SER A 56 -13.28 -18.52 48.20
C SER A 56 -11.93 -17.89 48.51
N GLY A 57 -11.79 -16.61 48.14
CA GLY A 57 -10.72 -15.74 48.62
C GLY A 57 -10.47 -14.53 47.73
N SER A 58 -11.10 -13.41 48.07
CA SER A 58 -10.87 -12.07 47.51
C SER A 58 -9.43 -11.58 47.71
N VAL A 59 -8.74 -11.16 46.64
CA VAL A 59 -7.60 -10.23 46.75
C VAL A 59 -7.59 -9.28 45.55
N GLN A 60 -7.85 -8.00 45.82
CA GLN A 60 -7.50 -6.89 44.93
C GLN A 60 -6.00 -6.95 44.61
N LYS A 61 -5.64 -6.93 43.33
CA LYS A 61 -4.26 -6.65 42.91
C LYS A 61 -4.24 -5.45 42.01
N VAL A 62 -3.94 -4.30 42.63
CA VAL A 62 -3.51 -3.07 41.99
C VAL A 62 -2.26 -3.38 41.18
N ALA A 63 -2.33 -3.24 39.87
CA ALA A 63 -1.15 -3.28 39.00
C ALA A 63 -0.75 -1.84 38.68
N HIS A 64 0.44 -1.47 39.17
CA HIS A 64 1.13 -0.24 38.83
C HIS A 64 1.27 -0.10 37.31
N VAL A 65 0.60 0.90 36.74
CA VAL A 65 0.85 1.38 35.38
C VAL A 65 2.19 2.10 35.40
N SER A 66 3.23 1.45 34.89
CA SER A 66 4.48 2.12 34.55
C SER A 66 4.23 3.02 33.36
N LYS A 67 4.08 4.33 33.61
CA LYS A 67 4.09 5.36 32.56
C LYS A 67 5.48 5.36 31.94
N ARG A 68 5.63 4.68 30.80
CA ARG A 68 6.82 4.85 29.95
C ARG A 68 6.50 5.93 28.92
N THR A 69 7.12 7.08 29.13
CA THR A 69 7.16 8.20 28.19
C THR A 69 7.58 7.69 26.81
N VAL A 70 6.65 7.73 25.85
CA VAL A 70 6.96 7.46 24.45
C VAL A 70 7.62 8.72 23.89
N LEU A 71 8.95 8.69 23.77
CA LEU A 71 9.64 9.58 22.85
C LEU A 71 9.26 9.15 21.43
N SER A 72 8.46 9.97 20.76
CA SER A 72 8.19 9.86 19.34
C SER A 72 9.41 10.35 18.56
N THR A 73 10.14 9.43 17.94
CA THR A 73 11.11 9.73 16.87
C THR A 73 10.39 9.60 15.52
N PRO A 74 10.40 10.63 14.65
CA PRO A 74 9.90 10.51 13.30
C PRO A 74 10.89 9.71 12.43
N PHE A 75 10.40 8.70 11.73
CA PHE A 75 11.13 8.05 10.63
C PHE A 75 10.95 8.89 9.37
N SER A 76 11.98 9.65 9.01
CA SER A 76 12.06 10.35 7.72
C SER A 76 12.69 9.42 6.68
N SER A 77 11.95 9.08 5.63
CA SER A 77 12.51 8.57 4.39
C SER A 77 12.75 9.72 3.43
N SER A 78 14.00 10.14 3.28
CA SER A 78 14.39 11.14 2.27
C SER A 78 15.68 10.74 1.57
N SER A 79 15.57 10.44 0.28
CA SER A 79 16.66 10.60 -0.69
C SER A 79 16.53 11.96 -1.35
N SER A 80 17.35 12.94 -0.95
CA SER A 80 18.04 13.92 -1.80
C SER A 80 18.63 15.08 -1.00
N SER A 81 19.88 15.43 -1.35
CA SER A 81 20.66 16.63 -1.00
C SER A 81 20.80 17.00 0.48
N VAL A 82 22.00 16.74 1.01
CA VAL A 82 22.55 17.36 2.22
C VAL A 82 22.61 18.88 2.02
N GLY A 83 21.62 19.58 2.55
CA GLY A 83 21.71 20.97 2.95
C GLY A 83 21.66 21.00 4.47
N THR A 84 22.74 21.43 5.09
CA THR A 84 22.88 21.59 6.54
C THR A 84 21.71 22.41 7.09
N LEU A 85 20.84 21.79 7.91
CA LEU A 85 19.88 22.49 8.75
C LEU A 85 20.65 23.23 9.84
N SER A 86 21.19 24.40 9.50
CA SER A 86 21.25 25.49 10.46
C SER A 86 19.80 25.85 10.77
N GLU A 87 19.40 25.72 12.03
CA GLU A 87 18.24 26.42 12.59
C GLU A 87 18.48 27.91 12.37
N VAL A 88 18.04 28.42 11.22
CA VAL A 88 17.86 29.84 11.03
C VAL A 88 16.60 30.16 11.83
N GLU A 89 16.78 30.85 12.96
CA GLU A 89 15.69 31.56 13.65
C GLU A 89 15.11 32.59 12.68
N ASP A 90 14.23 32.13 11.79
CA ASP A 90 13.50 32.98 10.86
C ASP A 90 12.30 33.60 11.59
N GLY A 91 12.55 34.70 12.30
CA GLY A 91 11.59 35.79 12.50
C GLY A 91 10.19 35.51 13.08
N GLY A 92 9.90 34.31 13.60
CA GLY A 92 8.57 33.96 14.09
C GLY A 92 7.49 33.86 13.00
N GLU A 93 7.86 33.80 11.71
CA GLU A 93 6.90 33.67 10.62
C GLU A 93 6.48 32.21 10.44
N LYS A 94 5.17 31.94 10.60
CA LYS A 94 4.60 30.61 10.42
C LYS A 94 4.27 30.36 8.96
N ILE A 95 4.99 29.45 8.31
CA ILE A 95 4.70 29.01 6.94
C ILE A 95 3.46 28.09 6.94
N ILE A 96 2.48 28.40 6.10
CA ILE A 96 1.32 27.54 5.84
C ILE A 96 1.53 26.86 4.48
N ASN A 97 1.91 25.59 4.50
CA ASN A 97 2.11 24.80 3.28
C ASN A 97 0.81 24.10 2.87
N LEU A 98 0.24 24.50 1.73
CA LEU A 98 -0.93 23.89 1.09
C LEU A 98 -0.60 23.33 -0.31
N ASP A 99 0.68 23.16 -0.63
CA ASP A 99 1.12 22.62 -1.92
C ASP A 99 0.80 21.13 -2.04
N HIS A 100 1.13 20.37 -0.99
CA HIS A 100 0.87 18.94 -0.95
C HIS A 100 -0.57 18.68 -0.52
N GLY A 101 -1.27 17.81 -1.25
CA GLY A 101 -2.58 17.31 -0.85
C GLY A 101 -2.51 16.30 0.31
N ASP A 102 -1.71 16.56 1.34
CA ASP A 102 -1.52 15.69 2.50
C ASP A 102 -2.81 15.67 3.36
N PRO A 103 -3.50 14.52 3.50
CA PRO A 103 -4.86 14.47 4.01
C PRO A 103 -4.94 14.42 5.55
N THR A 104 -4.11 15.20 6.26
CA THR A 104 -4.07 15.24 7.74
C THR A 104 -5.38 15.70 8.38
N MET A 105 -6.29 16.30 7.60
CA MET A 105 -7.63 16.68 8.07
C MET A 105 -8.45 15.51 8.65
N TYR A 106 -8.14 14.26 8.27
CA TYR A 106 -8.84 13.08 8.78
C TYR A 106 -8.36 12.59 10.15
N GLU A 107 -7.23 13.09 10.67
CA GLU A 107 -6.66 12.60 11.93
C GLU A 107 -7.65 12.70 13.09
N SER A 108 -8.37 13.82 13.18
CA SER A 108 -9.34 14.05 14.26
C SER A 108 -10.51 13.06 14.24
N TYR A 109 -10.87 12.53 13.06
CA TYR A 109 -11.89 11.49 12.94
C TYR A 109 -11.38 10.18 13.51
N TRP A 110 -10.18 9.74 13.12
CA TRP A 110 -9.60 8.48 13.57
C TRP A 110 -9.25 8.47 15.06
N GLN A 111 -8.81 9.60 15.61
CA GLN A 111 -8.62 9.76 17.05
C GLN A 111 -9.92 9.51 17.84
N LYS A 112 -11.06 9.99 17.33
CA LYS A 112 -12.37 9.78 17.95
C LYS A 112 -12.89 8.34 17.83
N MET A 113 -12.40 7.58 16.83
CA MET A 113 -12.75 6.16 16.71
C MET A 113 -12.10 5.30 17.80
N GLY A 114 -10.99 5.77 18.38
CA GLY A 114 -10.33 5.13 19.51
C GLY A 114 -9.91 3.69 19.21
N GLU A 115 -10.15 2.79 20.16
CA GLU A 115 -9.73 1.38 20.06
C GLU A 115 -10.48 0.59 18.97
N LYS A 116 -11.60 1.10 18.43
CA LYS A 116 -12.39 0.42 17.40
C LYS A 116 -11.61 0.17 16.11
N THR A 117 -10.58 0.98 15.86
CA THR A 117 -9.75 0.93 14.65
C THR A 117 -8.32 0.47 14.95
N THR A 118 -8.05 0.02 16.17
CA THR A 118 -6.75 -0.55 16.53
C THR A 118 -6.56 -1.89 15.84
N ILE A 119 -5.39 -2.06 15.20
CA ILE A 119 -4.98 -3.31 14.54
C ILE A 119 -3.89 -3.95 15.38
N VAL A 120 -4.03 -5.26 15.63
CA VAL A 120 -2.99 -6.09 16.27
C VAL A 120 -2.51 -7.10 15.24
N ILE A 121 -1.21 -7.07 14.92
CA ILE A 121 -0.57 -8.01 13.99
C ILE A 121 0.35 -8.93 14.80
N PRO A 122 -0.01 -10.21 15.01
CA PRO A 122 0.87 -11.19 15.63
C PRO A 122 2.15 -11.41 14.82
N GLY A 123 3.26 -11.76 15.47
CA GLY A 123 4.57 -11.87 14.81
C GLY A 123 4.68 -12.93 13.71
N TRP A 124 3.73 -13.86 13.62
CA TRP A 124 3.66 -14.89 12.57
C TRP A 124 2.66 -14.57 11.46
N GLN A 125 1.85 -13.52 11.62
CA GLN A 125 0.85 -13.16 10.62
C GLN A 125 1.54 -12.64 9.35
N SER A 126 1.07 -13.08 8.18
CA SER A 126 1.52 -12.62 6.87
C SER A 126 3.02 -12.83 6.57
N MET A 127 3.64 -13.89 7.10
CA MET A 127 5.02 -14.27 6.74
C MET A 127 5.17 -14.85 5.33
N SER A 128 4.08 -15.35 4.74
CA SER A 128 4.06 -15.93 3.39
C SER A 128 4.09 -14.83 2.32
N TYR A 129 4.73 -15.11 1.18
CA TYR A 129 4.61 -14.25 -0.01
C TYR A 129 3.19 -14.25 -0.59
N PHE A 130 2.45 -15.35 -0.44
CA PHE A 130 1.15 -15.55 -1.09
C PHE A 130 0.01 -15.31 -0.12
N SER A 131 -0.96 -14.50 -0.55
CA SER A 131 -2.25 -14.27 0.14
C SER A 131 -3.32 -15.23 -0.38
N ASP A 132 -3.52 -15.29 -1.71
CA ASP A 132 -4.42 -16.24 -2.36
C ASP A 132 -3.95 -16.60 -3.78
N ILE A 133 -3.35 -17.78 -3.92
CA ILE A 133 -2.81 -18.28 -5.20
C ILE A 133 -3.87 -18.52 -6.29
N LYS A 134 -5.17 -18.49 -5.94
CA LYS A 134 -6.27 -18.63 -6.91
C LYS A 134 -6.66 -17.30 -7.54
N CYS A 135 -6.26 -16.17 -6.94
CA CYS A 135 -6.55 -14.85 -7.45
C CYS A 135 -5.51 -14.45 -8.51
N VAL A 136 -5.92 -13.69 -9.52
CA VAL A 136 -5.01 -13.06 -10.50
C VAL A 136 -3.98 -12.20 -9.77
N CYS A 137 -4.44 -11.43 -8.79
CA CYS A 137 -3.60 -10.66 -7.88
C CYS A 137 -3.31 -11.52 -6.63
N TRP A 138 -2.41 -12.50 -6.73
CA TRP A 138 -2.17 -13.49 -5.67
C TRP A 138 -1.63 -12.94 -4.34
N PHE A 139 -1.17 -11.68 -4.34
CA PHE A 139 -0.74 -10.92 -3.18
C PHE A 139 -1.84 -9.97 -2.64
N LEU A 140 -3.08 -10.10 -3.11
CA LEU A 140 -4.25 -9.41 -2.56
C LEU A 140 -4.81 -10.21 -1.37
N GLU A 141 -4.85 -9.59 -0.20
CA GLU A 141 -5.48 -10.17 0.98
C GLU A 141 -7.01 -10.37 0.77
N PRO A 142 -7.54 -11.60 0.91
CA PRO A 142 -8.95 -11.89 0.62
C PRO A 142 -9.96 -11.08 1.44
N GLU A 143 -9.69 -10.88 2.73
CA GLU A 143 -10.59 -10.08 3.58
C GLU A 143 -10.54 -8.60 3.19
N PHE A 144 -9.37 -8.08 2.78
CA PHE A 144 -9.28 -6.72 2.25
C PHE A 144 -10.10 -6.56 0.97
N ALA A 145 -9.97 -7.49 0.02
CA ALA A 145 -10.75 -7.49 -1.22
C ALA A 145 -12.27 -7.45 -0.95
N LYS A 146 -12.73 -8.28 0.01
CA LYS A 146 -14.13 -8.30 0.44
C LYS A 146 -14.59 -6.97 1.03
N GLN A 147 -13.76 -6.32 1.85
CA GLN A 147 -14.10 -5.02 2.42
C GLN A 147 -14.09 -3.90 1.38
N VAL A 148 -13.20 -3.94 0.39
CA VAL A 148 -13.21 -3.02 -0.77
C VAL A 148 -14.52 -3.14 -1.54
N VAL A 149 -14.94 -4.36 -1.89
CA VAL A 149 -16.22 -4.61 -2.56
C VAL A 149 -17.40 -4.13 -1.73
N ARG A 150 -17.41 -4.44 -0.42
CA ARG A 150 -18.46 -3.98 0.49
C ARG A 150 -18.53 -2.46 0.55
N LEU A 151 -17.39 -1.79 0.66
CA LEU A 151 -17.31 -0.33 0.74
C LEU A 151 -17.90 0.33 -0.49
N HIS A 152 -17.48 -0.08 -1.70
CA HIS A 152 -18.01 0.47 -2.94
C HIS A 152 -19.50 0.20 -3.14
N LYS A 153 -20.00 -0.98 -2.70
CA LYS A 153 -21.44 -1.27 -2.71
C LYS A 153 -22.25 -0.38 -1.77
N VAL A 154 -21.73 -0.13 -0.57
CA VAL A 154 -22.41 0.71 0.44
C VAL A 154 -22.40 2.19 0.03
N VAL A 155 -21.28 2.67 -0.51
CA VAL A 155 -21.17 4.06 -0.99
C VAL A 155 -21.90 4.26 -2.32
N GLY A 156 -21.99 3.22 -3.15
CA GLY A 156 -22.63 3.27 -4.46
C GLY A 156 -21.81 4.01 -5.52
N ASN A 157 -20.50 4.16 -5.34
CA ASN A 157 -19.64 4.93 -6.23
C ASN A 157 -18.92 4.10 -7.31
N ALA A 158 -18.94 2.77 -7.25
CA ALA A 158 -18.33 1.92 -8.27
C ALA A 158 -19.06 0.59 -8.46
N ALA A 159 -19.15 0.14 -9.70
CA ALA A 159 -19.56 -1.21 -10.04
C ALA A 159 -18.39 -2.18 -9.79
N THR A 160 -18.62 -3.21 -8.97
CA THR A 160 -17.59 -4.19 -8.59
C THR A 160 -17.86 -5.60 -9.10
N GLU A 161 -19.06 -5.85 -9.63
CA GLU A 161 -19.46 -7.16 -10.12
C GLU A 161 -18.72 -7.51 -11.42
N GLY A 162 -18.21 -8.73 -11.53
CA GLY A 162 -17.44 -9.15 -12.71
C GLY A 162 -16.08 -8.46 -12.88
N ARG A 163 -15.64 -7.63 -11.92
CA ARG A 163 -14.37 -6.90 -11.98
C ARG A 163 -13.26 -7.63 -11.22
N HIS A 164 -12.02 -7.51 -11.70
CA HIS A 164 -10.82 -7.91 -10.95
C HIS A 164 -10.34 -6.75 -10.07
N ILE A 165 -9.77 -7.08 -8.90
CA ILE A 165 -9.13 -6.10 -8.01
C ILE A 165 -7.62 -6.38 -8.03
N VAL A 166 -6.84 -5.34 -8.29
CA VAL A 166 -5.38 -5.36 -8.17
C VAL A 166 -4.99 -4.35 -7.10
N VAL A 167 -4.24 -4.79 -6.09
CA VAL A 167 -3.72 -3.91 -5.04
C VAL A 167 -2.34 -3.37 -5.43
N GLY A 168 -2.04 -2.15 -5.02
CA GLY A 168 -0.72 -1.55 -5.19
C GLY A 168 -0.40 -0.60 -4.05
N THR A 169 0.88 -0.25 -3.92
CA THR A 169 1.38 0.73 -2.96
C THR A 169 1.03 2.13 -3.45
N GLY A 170 -0.23 2.51 -3.20
CA GLY A 170 -0.85 3.73 -3.70
C GLY A 170 -1.31 3.63 -5.15
N SER A 171 -2.25 4.49 -5.52
CA SER A 171 -2.71 4.60 -6.92
C SER A 171 -1.57 4.98 -7.87
N SER A 172 -0.51 5.60 -7.37
CA SER A 172 0.70 5.92 -8.12
C SER A 172 1.37 4.69 -8.74
N GLN A 173 1.46 3.57 -8.01
CA GLN A 173 2.02 2.33 -8.55
C GLN A 173 1.06 1.72 -9.57
N LEU A 174 -0.24 1.70 -9.28
CA LEU A 174 -1.26 1.15 -10.16
C LEU A 174 -1.38 1.92 -11.47
N TYR A 175 -1.18 3.23 -11.43
CA TYR A 175 -1.08 4.07 -12.62
C TYR A 175 0.05 3.61 -13.55
N LEU A 176 1.26 3.44 -13.03
CA LEU A 176 2.40 2.96 -13.83
C LEU A 176 2.17 1.54 -14.35
N ALA A 177 1.57 0.67 -13.53
CA ALA A 177 1.20 -0.68 -13.95
C ALA A 177 0.16 -0.67 -15.08
N ALA A 178 -0.83 0.22 -15.02
CA ALA A 178 -1.84 0.38 -16.06
C ALA A 178 -1.22 0.90 -17.36
N LEU A 179 -0.32 1.89 -17.29
CA LEU A 179 0.42 2.35 -18.47
C LEU A 179 1.18 1.19 -19.13
N PHE A 180 1.91 0.40 -18.33
CA PHE A 180 2.64 -0.76 -18.85
C PHE A 180 1.72 -1.80 -19.49
N ALA A 181 0.61 -2.15 -18.82
CA ALA A 181 -0.31 -3.18 -19.29
C ALA A 181 -1.08 -2.79 -20.56
N LEU A 182 -1.40 -1.51 -20.72
CA LEU A 182 -2.14 -0.99 -21.88
C LEU A 182 -1.24 -0.67 -23.07
N SER A 183 0.06 -0.47 -22.84
CA SER A 183 0.99 -0.14 -23.92
C SER A 183 1.32 -1.37 -24.78
N PRO A 184 1.32 -1.25 -26.12
CA PRO A 184 1.74 -2.32 -27.01
C PRO A 184 3.23 -2.62 -26.87
N GLN A 185 3.60 -3.91 -26.76
CA GLN A 185 5.01 -4.33 -26.58
C GLN A 185 5.85 -4.19 -27.85
N GLU A 186 5.23 -4.29 -29.03
CA GLU A 186 5.91 -4.34 -30.33
C GLU A 186 5.65 -3.07 -31.18
N ALA A 187 5.28 -1.96 -30.56
CA ALA A 187 5.07 -0.71 -31.29
C ALA A 187 6.38 -0.03 -31.70
N ILE A 188 6.38 0.55 -32.90
CA ILE A 188 7.52 1.32 -33.44
C ILE A 188 7.68 2.65 -32.68
N GLU A 189 6.57 3.23 -32.22
CA GLU A 189 6.55 4.47 -31.45
C GLU A 189 5.84 4.26 -30.10
N PRO A 190 6.25 4.99 -29.05
CA PRO A 190 5.58 4.91 -27.76
C PRO A 190 4.12 5.38 -27.87
N MET A 191 3.23 4.68 -27.16
CA MET A 191 1.82 5.05 -27.04
C MET A 191 1.68 6.42 -26.37
N SER A 192 0.82 7.26 -26.92
CA SER A 192 0.63 8.63 -26.40
C SER A 192 -0.21 8.59 -25.12
N VAL A 193 0.29 9.17 -24.04
CA VAL A 193 -0.45 9.34 -22.78
C VAL A 193 -0.89 10.79 -22.66
N ILE A 194 -2.19 11.00 -22.55
CA ILE A 194 -2.81 12.34 -22.55
C ILE A 194 -3.78 12.51 -21.39
N SER A 195 -4.02 13.76 -21.00
CA SER A 195 -5.10 14.11 -20.07
C SER A 195 -5.63 15.50 -20.41
N ALA A 196 -6.93 15.75 -20.24
CA ALA A 196 -7.48 17.06 -20.53
C ALA A 196 -6.93 18.11 -19.55
N ALA A 197 -6.45 19.25 -20.04
CA ALA A 197 -5.99 20.32 -19.15
C ALA A 197 -7.17 21.09 -18.49
N PRO A 198 -7.03 21.56 -17.24
CA PRO A 198 -5.94 21.26 -16.30
C PRO A 198 -6.04 19.82 -15.77
N PHE A 199 -4.91 19.17 -15.52
CA PHE A 199 -4.82 17.78 -15.04
C PHE A 199 -3.87 17.69 -13.83
N TYR A 200 -3.84 16.53 -13.17
CA TYR A 200 -2.94 16.28 -12.04
C TYR A 200 -1.48 16.46 -12.46
N SER A 201 -0.79 17.38 -11.78
CA SER A 201 0.55 17.85 -12.16
C SER A 201 1.62 16.76 -12.16
N SER A 202 1.42 15.65 -11.45
CA SER A 202 2.39 14.54 -11.44
C SER A 202 2.29 13.60 -12.64
N TYR A 203 1.21 13.61 -13.44
CA TYR A 203 1.09 12.68 -14.57
C TYR A 203 2.25 12.81 -15.58
N PRO A 204 2.65 14.01 -16.04
CA PRO A 204 3.77 14.14 -16.97
C PRO A 204 5.06 13.56 -16.41
N SER A 205 5.41 13.93 -15.18
CA SER A 205 6.65 13.47 -14.55
C SER A 205 6.62 11.97 -14.31
N MET A 206 5.50 11.41 -13.81
CA MET A 206 5.37 9.98 -13.57
C MET A 206 5.42 9.15 -14.86
N THR A 207 4.80 9.63 -15.96
CA THR A 207 4.83 8.96 -17.27
C THR A 207 6.27 8.85 -17.79
N ASP A 208 7.01 9.95 -17.77
CA ASP A 208 8.29 10.04 -18.48
C ASP A 208 9.50 9.67 -17.60
N TYR A 209 9.33 9.56 -16.27
CA TYR A 209 10.43 9.35 -15.32
C TYR A 209 11.30 8.14 -15.67
N GLN A 210 10.68 7.02 -16.04
CA GLN A 210 11.40 5.77 -16.36
C GLN A 210 11.99 5.75 -17.77
N LYS A 211 11.73 6.78 -18.59
CA LYS A 211 12.13 6.85 -20.02
C LYS A 211 11.75 5.58 -20.78
N SER A 212 10.53 5.10 -20.55
CA SER A 212 9.98 3.92 -21.19
C SER A 212 9.92 4.10 -22.71
N GLY A 213 10.22 3.03 -23.46
CA GLY A 213 9.97 2.98 -24.90
C GLY A 213 8.51 2.66 -25.25
N LEU A 214 7.69 2.27 -24.26
CA LEU A 214 6.33 1.79 -24.47
C LEU A 214 5.29 2.90 -24.52
N HIS A 215 5.50 3.96 -23.75
CA HIS A 215 4.58 5.08 -23.62
C HIS A 215 5.33 6.39 -23.40
N LYS A 216 4.69 7.49 -23.75
CA LYS A 216 5.24 8.84 -23.61
C LYS A 216 4.16 9.87 -23.35
N TRP A 217 4.44 10.82 -22.47
CA TRP A 217 3.55 11.94 -22.24
C TRP A 217 3.36 12.77 -23.51
N ALA A 218 2.10 13.01 -23.88
CA ALA A 218 1.70 13.70 -25.10
C ALA A 218 0.85 14.96 -24.85
N GLY A 219 0.62 15.33 -23.59
CA GLY A 219 0.03 16.62 -23.22
C GLY A 219 -1.50 16.63 -23.15
N ASP A 220 -2.08 17.77 -23.53
CA ASP A 220 -3.51 18.05 -23.38
C ASP A 220 -4.35 17.27 -24.39
N ALA A 221 -5.23 16.42 -23.86
CA ALA A 221 -6.17 15.63 -24.66
C ALA A 221 -7.05 16.51 -25.58
N ARG A 222 -7.42 17.73 -25.18
CA ARG A 222 -8.26 18.61 -26.03
C ARG A 222 -7.58 19.06 -27.32
N SER A 223 -6.25 19.04 -27.34
CA SER A 223 -5.42 19.41 -28.50
C SER A 223 -4.87 18.19 -29.24
N PHE A 224 -5.16 16.99 -28.77
CA PHE A 224 -4.58 15.76 -29.30
C PHE A 224 -5.23 15.37 -30.64
N ASN A 225 -4.39 15.29 -31.68
CA ASN A 225 -4.82 14.96 -33.05
C ASN A 225 -3.96 13.88 -33.71
N LYS A 226 -3.04 13.24 -32.96
CA LYS A 226 -2.18 12.18 -33.50
C LYS A 226 -3.03 10.93 -33.77
N LEU A 227 -2.86 10.37 -34.97
CA LEU A 227 -3.46 9.08 -35.32
C LEU A 227 -2.74 7.93 -34.62
N GLY A 228 -3.50 6.93 -34.19
CA GLY A 228 -2.99 5.71 -33.57
C GLY A 228 -3.44 5.52 -32.13
N PRO A 229 -2.89 4.50 -31.44
CA PRO A 229 -3.29 4.16 -30.08
C PRO A 229 -2.85 5.24 -29.09
N TYR A 230 -3.72 5.54 -28.13
CA TYR A 230 -3.47 6.48 -27.03
C TYR A 230 -4.07 5.97 -25.72
N ILE A 231 -3.52 6.45 -24.61
CA ILE A 231 -4.06 6.28 -23.26
C ILE A 231 -4.56 7.65 -22.81
N GLU A 232 -5.85 7.77 -22.51
CA GLU A 232 -6.43 8.97 -21.91
C GLU A 232 -6.63 8.78 -20.41
N LEU A 233 -6.06 9.69 -19.62
CA LEU A 233 -6.22 9.75 -18.17
C LEU A 233 -7.37 10.69 -17.83
N ILE A 234 -8.40 10.14 -17.20
CA ILE A 234 -9.62 10.86 -16.84
C ILE A 234 -9.71 10.88 -15.31
N THR A 235 -9.33 12.00 -14.71
CA THR A 235 -9.49 12.22 -13.27
C THR A 235 -10.86 12.82 -12.98
N SER A 236 -11.67 12.17 -12.14
CA SER A 236 -13.05 12.60 -11.87
C SER A 236 -13.48 12.24 -10.44
N PRO A 237 -13.76 13.22 -9.56
CA PRO A 237 -13.49 14.65 -9.66
C PRO A 237 -12.04 14.94 -10.00
N ASN A 238 -11.84 15.96 -10.83
CA ASN A 238 -10.53 16.28 -11.36
C ASN A 238 -9.62 16.96 -10.34
N ASN A 239 -8.32 16.73 -10.48
CA ASN A 239 -7.28 17.50 -9.82
C ASN A 239 -6.67 18.44 -10.87
N PRO A 240 -6.67 19.78 -10.68
CA PRO A 240 -6.92 20.49 -9.42
C PRO A 240 -8.33 21.06 -9.23
N ASP A 241 -9.14 21.13 -10.28
CA ASP A 241 -10.35 21.98 -10.31
C ASP A 241 -11.61 21.36 -9.67
N GLY A 242 -11.58 20.08 -9.29
CA GLY A 242 -12.68 19.39 -8.62
C GLY A 242 -13.87 19.04 -9.52
N PHE A 243 -13.81 19.30 -10.82
CA PHE A 243 -14.95 19.04 -11.71
C PHE A 243 -15.06 17.57 -12.10
N THR A 244 -16.29 17.08 -12.26
CA THR A 244 -16.55 15.79 -12.89
C THR A 244 -16.06 15.81 -14.34
N ARG A 245 -15.42 14.72 -14.78
CA ARG A 245 -14.89 14.57 -16.14
C ARG A 245 -15.29 13.26 -16.78
N GLN A 246 -15.26 13.30 -18.11
CA GLN A 246 -15.40 12.17 -19.02
C GLN A 246 -14.31 12.31 -20.10
N SER A 247 -14.17 11.29 -20.94
CA SER A 247 -13.28 11.35 -22.11
C SER A 247 -13.62 12.56 -22.99
N VAL A 248 -12.60 13.25 -23.48
CA VAL A 248 -12.75 14.34 -24.46
C VAL A 248 -12.37 13.91 -25.88
N ILE A 249 -11.87 12.68 -26.05
CA ILE A 249 -11.47 12.14 -27.34
C ILE A 249 -12.59 11.28 -27.92
N ASN A 250 -13.19 11.76 -29.02
CA ASN A 250 -14.27 11.04 -29.73
C ASN A 250 -13.74 10.01 -30.75
N GLN A 251 -12.52 9.50 -30.56
CA GLN A 251 -11.91 8.54 -31.47
C GLN A 251 -12.06 7.11 -30.93
N THR A 252 -12.21 6.15 -31.83
CA THR A 252 -12.22 4.73 -31.47
C THR A 252 -10.80 4.20 -31.31
N GLY A 253 -10.58 3.32 -30.34
CA GLY A 253 -9.30 2.60 -30.17
C GLY A 253 -8.35 3.18 -29.12
N GLY A 254 -8.77 4.18 -28.35
CA GLY A 254 -8.06 4.61 -27.14
C GLY A 254 -8.32 3.72 -25.94
N ALA A 255 -7.34 3.62 -25.05
CA ALA A 255 -7.50 3.03 -23.72
C ALA A 255 -7.78 4.12 -22.70
N LEU A 256 -8.75 3.91 -21.80
CA LEU A 256 -9.15 4.91 -20.81
C LEU A 256 -8.76 4.45 -19.41
N ILE A 257 -8.06 5.30 -18.67
CA ILE A 257 -7.77 5.12 -17.24
C ILE A 257 -8.60 6.15 -16.48
N HIS A 258 -9.54 5.67 -15.66
CA HIS A 258 -10.35 6.54 -14.80
C HIS A 258 -9.71 6.63 -13.41
N ASP A 259 -9.13 7.79 -13.10
CA ASP A 259 -8.62 8.07 -11.76
C ASP A 259 -9.74 8.69 -10.90
N LEU A 260 -10.30 7.87 -10.02
CA LEU A 260 -11.42 8.20 -9.16
C LEU A 260 -10.99 8.36 -7.70
N ALA A 261 -9.74 8.78 -7.46
CA ALA A 261 -9.20 9.03 -6.13
C ALA A 261 -10.15 9.89 -5.26
N TYR A 262 -10.81 10.88 -5.86
CA TYR A 262 -11.72 11.81 -5.18
C TYR A 262 -13.21 11.47 -5.37
N TYR A 263 -13.59 10.33 -5.97
CA TYR A 263 -15.01 10.00 -6.19
C TYR A 263 -15.66 9.41 -4.93
N TRP A 264 -15.72 10.23 -3.88
CA TRP A 264 -16.25 9.90 -2.56
C TRP A 264 -17.19 11.01 -2.07
N PRO A 265 -18.18 10.70 -1.20
CA PRO A 265 -19.19 11.66 -0.75
C PRO A 265 -18.64 12.94 -0.11
N GLN A 266 -17.46 12.90 0.50
CA GLN A 266 -16.83 14.08 1.09
C GLN A 266 -16.30 15.09 0.05
N TYR A 267 -16.16 14.71 -1.21
CA TYR A 267 -15.65 15.56 -2.29
C TYR A 267 -16.70 15.90 -3.33
N THR A 268 -17.63 14.98 -3.62
CA THR A 268 -18.62 15.16 -4.69
C THR A 268 -19.88 14.33 -4.44
N PRO A 269 -21.06 14.77 -4.93
CA PRO A 269 -22.25 13.93 -4.97
C PRO A 269 -22.03 12.65 -5.78
N ILE A 270 -22.44 11.51 -5.23
CA ILE A 270 -22.42 10.23 -5.95
C ILE A 270 -23.69 10.14 -6.79
N SER A 271 -23.56 10.45 -8.08
CA SER A 271 -24.69 10.47 -9.04
C SER A 271 -25.02 9.08 -9.59
N SER A 272 -24.00 8.28 -9.84
CA SER A 272 -24.12 6.88 -10.25
C SER A 272 -22.86 6.08 -9.90
N PRO A 273 -22.95 4.75 -9.79
CA PRO A 273 -21.77 3.91 -9.73
C PRO A 273 -20.93 4.07 -11.00
N ALA A 274 -19.62 4.27 -10.86
CA ALA A 274 -18.70 4.25 -11.99
C ALA A 274 -18.53 2.81 -12.51
N ASP A 275 -18.70 2.60 -13.82
CA ASP A 275 -18.65 1.28 -14.45
C ASP A 275 -17.70 1.29 -15.66
N ASN A 276 -16.45 1.69 -15.42
CA ASN A 276 -15.43 1.82 -16.45
C ASN A 276 -14.51 0.59 -16.49
N ASP A 277 -13.86 0.36 -17.64
CA ASP A 277 -12.96 -0.78 -17.86
C ASP A 277 -11.79 -0.84 -16.88
N LEU A 278 -11.15 0.31 -16.63
CA LEU A 278 -10.05 0.46 -15.68
C LEU A 278 -10.29 1.69 -14.82
N THR A 279 -10.40 1.44 -13.51
CA THR A 279 -10.66 2.47 -12.50
C THR A 279 -9.64 2.39 -11.38
N LEU A 280 -9.09 3.54 -10.99
CA LEU A 280 -8.15 3.68 -9.88
C LEU A 280 -8.85 4.37 -8.69
N PHE A 281 -8.65 3.80 -7.50
CA PHE A 281 -9.00 4.41 -6.22
C PHE A 281 -7.77 4.42 -5.31
N THR A 282 -7.79 5.28 -4.29
CA THR A 282 -6.75 5.29 -3.24
C THR A 282 -7.35 5.45 -1.85
N VAL A 283 -6.73 4.78 -0.88
CA VAL A 283 -7.07 4.91 0.54
C VAL A 283 -6.68 6.30 1.08
N SER A 284 -5.65 6.93 0.49
CA SER A 284 -5.14 8.24 0.89
C SER A 284 -6.23 9.31 0.88
N LYS A 285 -7.10 9.29 -0.13
CA LYS A 285 -8.16 10.30 -0.29
C LYS A 285 -9.50 9.86 0.29
N SER A 286 -9.72 8.56 0.48
CA SER A 286 -10.96 8.09 1.13
C SER A 286 -10.90 8.17 2.66
N THR A 287 -9.74 7.91 3.25
CA THR A 287 -9.58 7.81 4.72
C THR A 287 -8.47 8.68 5.30
N GLY A 288 -7.56 9.21 4.49
CA GLY A 288 -6.41 9.97 4.98
C GLY A 288 -5.15 9.17 5.29
N HIS A 289 -5.12 7.85 5.05
CA HIS A 289 -3.90 7.05 5.18
C HIS A 289 -3.11 7.12 3.87
N ALA A 290 -2.29 8.16 3.73
CA ALA A 290 -1.47 8.46 2.56
C ALA A 290 -0.12 7.77 2.55
#